data_AF-A0A5D3AYM7-F1
#
_entry.id   AF-A0A5D3AYM7-F1
#
_cell.length_a   1.000
_cell.length_b   1.000
_cell.length_c   1.000
_cell.angle_alpha   90.00
_cell.angle_beta   90.00
_cell.angle_gamma   90.00
#
_symmetry.space_group_name_H-M   'P 1'
#
loop_
_entity.id
_entity.type
_entity.pdbx_description
1 polymer ?
#
loop_
_entity_poly.entity_id
_entity_poly.type
_entity_poly.pdbx_seq_one_letter_code
_entity_poly.pdbx_strand_id
1 'polypeptide(L)'
;MRILATSRHRLPRHILPASRALSYTPAARTQATTDKNEWLDFLKTETPHTPESSGKALLFAGLGSYPHTPHAPTPSSLHLWEEASEALSSPDATIGYQPIRSADQVKGGLRSWVEGRSLDDLMKRPDITTSFILASSLAILKSEQERNGYDTLLPPEITHLAGHGFIGTLTALVAAGKLDLATGVRLARIYATLPPSPPGRNRPHLTTVLSARHFHSLSSPSFSVPPPTHYATSDDDPLPPLAAEDPASGQVEVGERQGRRRAMQLILDEIHGLEPQWAEHSQEGHEEWAEAGIINSSKVVVVSGTHDAVLQVIERLQQLNLANPVMDIHMPCPYHTKLMSHAVPNFRDVLDRCYFTKKPDGPVILDTVTTKPIGNSASALLPHLTDQLRWHKTLVRLYSSPTPEVGTFYTVGRGAKGLGIMLRGELKRRLNGSAPIHIEEMGVGPRDERLVRALRG
;
A
#
# COMPACT_ATOMS: atom_id res chain seq x y z
N MET A 1 27.68 82.85 26.00
CA MET A 1 27.01 82.37 24.78
C MET A 1 26.37 81.02 25.13
N ARG A 2 25.04 81.01 25.32
CA ARG A 2 24.23 79.88 25.80
C ARG A 2 24.02 78.88 24.66
N ILE A 3 24.22 77.58 24.91
CA ILE A 3 23.55 76.51 24.16
C ILE A 3 23.02 75.48 25.15
N LEU A 4 21.77 75.10 24.92
CA LEU A 4 20.78 74.54 25.82
C LEU A 4 20.97 73.04 26.12
N ALA A 5 20.61 72.69 27.35
CA ALA A 5 20.30 71.34 27.78
C ALA A 5 19.08 70.79 27.04
N THR A 6 19.14 69.52 26.62
CA THR A 6 17.97 68.77 26.14
C THR A 6 17.76 67.51 26.95
N SER A 7 16.47 67.34 27.26
CA SER A 7 15.84 66.45 28.23
C SER A 7 15.98 64.97 27.89
N ARG A 8 16.23 64.16 28.93
CA ARG A 8 16.09 62.70 28.91
C ARG A 8 14.61 62.33 29.03
N HIS A 9 13.98 61.88 27.94
CA HIS A 9 12.74 61.12 28.02
C HIS A 9 13.04 59.62 28.12
N ARG A 10 12.69 59.05 29.27
CA ARG A 10 12.60 57.60 29.51
C ARG A 10 11.36 57.06 28.80
N LEU A 11 11.54 56.12 27.89
CA LEU A 11 10.46 55.23 27.43
C LEU A 11 10.24 54.10 28.46
N PRO A 12 8.99 53.63 28.64
CA PRO A 12 8.65 52.66 29.66
C PRO A 12 9.18 51.26 29.32
N ARG A 13 9.78 50.61 30.31
CA ARG A 13 10.15 49.18 30.28
C ARG A 13 8.86 48.34 30.26
N HIS A 14 8.54 47.76 29.10
CA HIS A 14 7.67 46.58 29.09
C HIS A 14 8.49 45.36 29.52
N ILE A 15 8.07 44.79 30.65
CA ILE A 15 8.60 43.58 31.25
C ILE A 15 8.15 42.40 30.38
N LEU A 16 9.08 41.80 29.64
CA LEU A 16 8.88 40.49 29.02
C LEU A 16 9.21 39.42 30.07
N PRO A 17 8.31 38.46 30.36
CA PRO A 17 8.58 37.44 31.35
C PRO A 17 9.62 36.44 30.83
N ALA A 18 10.55 36.07 31.72
CA ALA A 18 11.59 35.10 31.47
C ALA A 18 11.01 33.76 30.98
N SER A 19 11.63 33.24 29.91
CA SER A 19 11.40 31.91 29.36
C SER A 19 11.64 30.84 30.44
N ARG A 20 10.55 30.29 30.97
CA ARG A 20 10.58 29.04 31.73
C ARG A 20 10.97 27.93 30.77
N ALA A 21 12.13 27.32 31.01
CA ALA A 21 12.48 26.01 30.47
C ALA A 21 11.38 25.01 30.87
N LEU A 22 10.59 24.56 29.88
CA LEU A 22 9.68 23.44 30.05
C LEU A 22 10.49 22.17 29.86
N SER A 23 10.85 21.57 30.99
CA SER A 23 11.35 20.20 31.09
C SER A 23 10.36 19.24 30.43
N TYR A 24 10.82 18.52 29.41
CA TYR A 24 10.10 17.41 28.80
C TYR A 24 10.03 16.25 29.80
N THR A 25 8.91 16.14 30.52
CA THR A 25 8.52 14.92 31.24
C THR A 25 7.81 13.97 30.28
N PRO A 26 8.21 12.69 30.15
CA PRO A 26 7.51 11.73 29.31
C PRO A 26 6.09 11.55 29.86
N ALA A 27 5.09 11.65 28.98
CA ALA A 27 3.71 11.37 29.32
C ALA A 27 3.58 9.92 29.83
N ALA A 28 2.90 9.78 30.97
CA ALA A 28 2.61 8.51 31.60
C ALA A 28 1.90 7.56 30.62
N ARG A 29 2.40 6.32 30.52
CA ARG A 29 1.70 5.20 29.89
C ARG A 29 0.33 5.05 30.55
N THR A 30 -0.73 5.39 29.83
CA THR A 30 -2.06 4.86 30.12
C THR A 30 -2.01 3.35 29.88
N GLN A 31 -2.08 2.58 30.96
CA GLN A 31 -2.31 1.15 30.92
C GLN A 31 -3.68 0.93 30.27
N ALA A 32 -3.68 0.56 28.98
CA ALA A 32 -4.79 -0.17 28.41
C ALA A 32 -4.82 -1.53 29.13
N THR A 33 -5.87 -1.75 29.91
CA THR A 33 -6.19 -3.07 30.47
C THR A 33 -6.35 -4.02 29.28
N THR A 34 -5.36 -4.87 29.09
CA THR A 34 -5.40 -5.98 28.15
C THR A 34 -6.37 -7.00 28.71
N ASP A 35 -7.57 -7.10 28.12
CA ASP A 35 -8.46 -8.23 28.35
C ASP A 35 -7.76 -9.49 27.83
N LYS A 36 -7.12 -10.23 28.75
CA LYS A 36 -6.31 -11.43 28.49
C LYS A 36 -7.11 -12.64 27.96
N ASN A 37 -8.35 -12.48 27.54
CA ASN A 37 -9.27 -13.58 27.25
C ASN A 37 -9.86 -13.60 25.81
N GLU A 38 -9.48 -12.69 24.91
CA GLU A 38 -9.98 -12.73 23.51
C GLU A 38 -9.57 -14.00 22.74
N TRP A 39 -8.49 -14.70 23.15
CA TRP A 39 -8.06 -15.94 22.51
C TRP A 39 -8.96 -17.15 22.84
N LEU A 40 -9.82 -17.06 23.86
CA LEU A 40 -10.75 -18.14 24.22
C LEU A 40 -12.06 -18.08 23.43
N ASP A 41 -12.39 -16.95 22.83
CA ASP A 41 -13.52 -16.84 21.88
C ASP A 41 -13.17 -17.40 20.49
N PHE A 42 -11.87 -17.52 20.18
CA PHE A 42 -11.35 -18.20 18.99
C PHE A 42 -11.63 -19.72 18.96
N LEU A 43 -11.96 -20.34 20.10
CA LEU A 43 -12.13 -21.81 20.23
C LEU A 43 -13.57 -22.28 20.40
N LYS A 44 -14.58 -21.41 20.30
CA LYS A 44 -15.97 -21.84 20.48
C LYS A 44 -16.67 -22.14 19.16
N THR A 45 -16.71 -23.44 18.89
CA THR A 45 -17.72 -24.20 18.12
C THR A 45 -17.93 -23.81 16.65
N GLU A 46 -17.33 -24.61 15.76
CA GLU A 46 -17.82 -24.82 14.40
C GLU A 46 -19.29 -25.31 14.45
N THR A 47 -20.22 -24.40 14.17
CA THR A 47 -21.56 -24.80 13.73
C THR A 47 -21.49 -25.22 12.27
N PRO A 48 -22.08 -26.36 11.86
CA PRO A 48 -22.12 -26.74 10.46
C PRO A 48 -23.02 -25.74 9.72
N HIS A 49 -22.40 -24.82 8.98
CA HIS A 49 -23.14 -23.86 8.16
C HIS A 49 -23.49 -24.50 6.81
N THR A 50 -24.77 -24.50 6.49
CA THR A 50 -25.30 -24.72 5.14
C THR A 50 -24.68 -23.71 4.17
N PRO A 51 -24.42 -24.09 2.90
CA PRO A 51 -23.68 -23.27 1.94
C PRO A 51 -24.56 -22.12 1.40
N GLU A 52 -24.83 -21.12 2.23
CA GLU A 52 -25.11 -19.78 1.72
C GLU A 52 -23.79 -19.24 1.15
N SER A 53 -23.84 -18.76 -0.09
CA SER A 53 -22.65 -18.46 -0.90
C SER A 53 -21.63 -17.62 -0.13
N SER A 54 -20.41 -18.13 0.02
CA SER A 54 -19.26 -17.37 0.54
C SER A 54 -19.19 -15.98 -0.10
N GLY A 55 -18.86 -14.96 0.68
CA GLY A 55 -18.69 -13.61 0.21
C GLY A 55 -17.60 -13.48 -0.86
N LYS A 56 -17.57 -12.34 -1.53
CA LYS A 56 -16.57 -12.04 -2.55
C LYS A 56 -15.72 -10.83 -2.15
N ALA A 57 -14.47 -10.80 -2.62
CA ALA A 57 -13.54 -9.71 -2.37
C ALA A 57 -13.12 -9.01 -3.68
N LEU A 58 -13.04 -7.67 -3.67
CA LEU A 58 -12.43 -6.91 -4.76
C LEU A 58 -11.01 -6.48 -4.40
N LEU A 59 -10.08 -6.67 -5.34
CA LEU A 59 -8.69 -6.24 -5.25
C LEU A 59 -8.42 -5.14 -6.28
N PHE A 60 -8.07 -3.94 -5.80
CA PHE A 60 -7.78 -2.78 -6.63
C PHE A 60 -6.28 -2.57 -6.81
N ALA A 61 -5.87 -2.22 -8.03
CA ALA A 61 -4.47 -1.94 -8.36
C ALA A 61 -4.00 -0.60 -7.79
N GLY A 62 -2.70 -0.51 -7.49
CA GLY A 62 -2.02 0.69 -7.02
C GLY A 62 -1.19 1.36 -8.10
N LEU A 63 -0.44 2.39 -7.70
CA LEU A 63 0.57 3.02 -8.55
C LEU A 63 1.68 2.01 -8.92
N GLY A 64 2.17 2.06 -10.16
CA GLY A 64 3.09 1.03 -10.70
C GLY A 64 2.38 -0.17 -11.35
N SER A 65 1.05 -0.10 -11.52
CA SER A 65 0.28 -1.06 -12.31
C SER A 65 -0.06 -0.53 -13.70
N TYR A 66 -0.27 -1.42 -14.67
CA TYR A 66 -0.66 -1.04 -16.03
C TYR A 66 -2.12 -0.56 -16.07
N PRO A 67 -2.40 0.73 -16.26
CA PRO A 67 -3.76 1.20 -16.30
C PRO A 67 -4.38 0.81 -17.65
N HIS A 68 -5.63 0.40 -17.66
CA HIS A 68 -6.35 0.00 -18.88
C HIS A 68 -7.76 0.59 -18.84
N THR A 69 -8.41 0.68 -19.98
CA THR A 69 -9.80 1.11 -20.06
C THR A 69 -10.75 -0.09 -19.93
N PRO A 70 -11.99 0.10 -19.44
CA PRO A 70 -12.99 -0.96 -19.37
C PRO A 70 -13.21 -1.60 -20.74
N HIS A 71 -13.37 -2.93 -20.80
CA HIS A 71 -13.80 -3.56 -22.03
C HIS A 71 -15.28 -3.27 -22.30
N ALA A 72 -15.58 -2.75 -23.50
CA ALA A 72 -16.94 -2.37 -23.93
C ALA A 72 -17.63 -1.39 -22.95
N PRO A 73 -17.08 -0.17 -22.77
CA PRO A 73 -17.59 0.78 -21.79
C PRO A 73 -19.06 1.12 -22.03
N THR A 74 -19.84 1.17 -20.96
CA THR A 74 -21.25 1.56 -20.98
C THR A 74 -21.41 3.08 -20.84
N PRO A 75 -22.57 3.68 -21.19
CA PRO A 75 -22.85 5.10 -20.94
C PRO A 75 -22.54 5.56 -19.52
N SER A 76 -22.88 4.79 -18.48
CA SER A 76 -22.55 5.15 -17.08
C SER A 76 -21.05 5.18 -16.82
N SER A 77 -20.28 4.30 -17.47
CA SER A 77 -18.83 4.32 -17.39
C SER A 77 -18.23 5.52 -18.13
N LEU A 78 -18.79 5.92 -19.27
CA LEU A 78 -18.36 7.11 -20.00
C LEU A 78 -18.60 8.38 -19.19
N HIS A 79 -19.77 8.50 -18.57
CA HIS A 79 -20.10 9.63 -17.70
C HIS A 79 -19.12 9.76 -16.53
N LEU A 80 -18.73 8.64 -15.90
CA LEU A 80 -17.73 8.66 -14.83
C LEU A 80 -16.38 9.25 -15.29
N TRP A 81 -15.97 8.99 -16.53
CA TRP A 81 -14.74 9.58 -17.08
C TRP A 81 -14.86 11.09 -17.29
N GLU A 82 -16.03 11.58 -17.68
CA GLU A 82 -16.32 13.00 -17.83
C GLU A 82 -16.29 13.69 -16.46
N GLU A 83 -17.00 13.15 -15.47
CA GLU A 83 -17.01 13.63 -14.09
C GLU A 83 -15.60 13.69 -13.48
N ALA A 84 -14.81 12.62 -13.65
CA ALA A 84 -13.43 12.58 -13.18
C ALA A 84 -12.55 13.64 -13.88
N SER A 85 -12.74 13.85 -15.19
CA SER A 85 -11.98 14.84 -15.96
C SER A 85 -12.36 16.27 -15.56
N GLU A 86 -13.63 16.54 -15.32
CA GLU A 86 -14.14 17.82 -14.84
C GLU A 86 -13.63 18.12 -13.43
N ALA A 87 -13.68 17.14 -12.52
CA ALA A 87 -13.17 17.29 -11.16
C ALA A 87 -11.69 17.66 -11.12
N LEU A 88 -10.88 17.08 -12.03
CA LEU A 88 -9.45 17.39 -12.15
C LEU A 88 -9.17 18.76 -12.78
N SER A 89 -10.11 19.27 -13.58
CA SER A 89 -9.99 20.55 -14.29
C SER A 89 -10.54 21.73 -13.48
N SER A 90 -11.34 21.46 -12.45
CA SER A 90 -11.95 22.44 -11.56
C SER A 90 -11.16 22.59 -10.24
N PRO A 91 -10.96 23.81 -9.74
CA PRO A 91 -10.34 24.02 -8.43
C PRO A 91 -11.29 23.58 -7.30
N ASP A 92 -10.70 23.22 -6.17
CA ASP A 92 -11.42 22.91 -4.94
C ASP A 92 -10.76 23.61 -3.76
N ALA A 93 -11.35 24.73 -3.35
CA ALA A 93 -10.84 25.54 -2.23
C ALA A 93 -10.90 24.79 -0.89
N THR A 94 -11.81 23.82 -0.75
CA THR A 94 -12.01 23.06 0.50
C THR A 94 -10.75 22.30 0.85
N ILE A 95 -10.21 21.53 -0.09
CA ILE A 95 -9.00 20.72 0.11
C ILE A 95 -7.74 21.41 -0.40
N GLY A 96 -7.85 22.65 -0.89
CA GLY A 96 -6.73 23.42 -1.46
C GLY A 96 -6.23 22.89 -2.80
N TYR A 97 -7.06 22.16 -3.56
CA TYR A 97 -6.69 21.64 -4.87
C TYR A 97 -6.74 22.74 -5.93
N GLN A 98 -5.66 22.87 -6.68
CA GLN A 98 -5.57 23.72 -7.86
C GLN A 98 -5.26 22.85 -9.09
N PRO A 99 -6.00 23.02 -10.21
CA PRO A 99 -5.70 22.32 -11.44
C PRO A 99 -4.31 22.70 -11.95
N ILE A 100 -3.54 21.71 -12.36
CA ILE A 100 -2.23 21.94 -12.97
C ILE A 100 -2.47 22.54 -14.37
N ARG A 101 -2.16 23.83 -14.53
CA ARG A 101 -2.22 24.54 -15.80
C ARG A 101 -0.93 24.31 -16.62
N SER A 102 -0.66 23.07 -17.05
CA SER A 102 0.42 22.84 -18.01
C SER A 102 -0.05 23.19 -19.43
N ALA A 103 0.88 23.62 -20.30
CA ALA A 103 0.63 23.79 -21.74
C ALA A 103 0.13 22.46 -22.38
N ASP A 104 0.49 21.33 -21.78
CA ASP A 104 -0.04 19.99 -22.06
C ASP A 104 -1.35 19.74 -21.32
N GLN A 105 -2.34 20.62 -21.48
CA GLN A 105 -3.71 20.25 -21.12
C GLN A 105 -4.02 18.93 -21.79
N VAL A 106 -4.56 17.99 -21.02
CA VAL A 106 -4.94 16.69 -21.53
C VAL A 106 -6.05 16.87 -22.57
N LYS A 107 -5.67 16.99 -23.84
CA LYS A 107 -6.62 17.06 -24.95
C LYS A 107 -7.41 15.76 -24.99
N GLY A 108 -8.73 15.84 -24.84
CA GLY A 108 -9.62 14.68 -24.85
C GLY A 108 -9.90 14.03 -23.48
N GLY A 109 -9.50 14.66 -22.37
CA GLY A 109 -9.84 14.19 -21.02
C GLY A 109 -9.02 12.99 -20.51
N LEU A 110 -9.25 12.61 -19.25
CA LEU A 110 -8.42 11.63 -18.53
C LEU A 110 -8.28 10.29 -19.26
N ARG A 111 -9.37 9.81 -19.87
CA ARG A 111 -9.40 8.54 -20.59
C ARG A 111 -8.50 8.53 -21.82
N SER A 112 -8.64 9.54 -22.68
CA SER A 112 -7.92 9.62 -23.97
C SER A 112 -6.41 9.75 -23.77
N TRP A 113 -5.98 10.27 -22.63
CA TRP A 113 -4.56 10.44 -22.34
C TRP A 113 -3.82 9.12 -22.16
N VAL A 114 -4.45 8.14 -21.50
CA VAL A 114 -3.76 6.89 -21.12
C VAL A 114 -3.84 5.82 -22.19
N GLU A 115 -4.86 5.89 -23.05
CA GLU A 115 -5.12 4.88 -24.08
C GLU A 115 -3.91 4.72 -25.02
N GLY A 116 -3.43 3.48 -25.16
CA GLY A 116 -2.32 3.12 -26.04
C GLY A 116 -0.91 3.41 -25.50
N ARG A 117 -0.76 3.91 -24.26
CA ARG A 117 0.56 4.18 -23.67
C ARG A 117 1.14 2.98 -22.91
N SER A 118 2.47 2.92 -22.85
CA SER A 118 3.20 1.96 -22.01
C SER A 118 3.14 2.38 -20.53
N LEU A 119 3.41 1.45 -19.60
CA LEU A 119 3.52 1.81 -18.18
C LEU A 119 4.60 2.89 -17.95
N ASP A 120 5.74 2.76 -18.63
CA ASP A 120 6.85 3.71 -18.49
C ASP A 120 6.46 5.12 -18.96
N ASP A 121 5.70 5.24 -20.05
CA ASP A 121 5.21 6.53 -20.51
C ASP A 121 4.19 7.14 -19.55
N LEU A 122 3.38 6.30 -18.90
CA LEU A 122 2.40 6.74 -17.92
C LEU A 122 3.07 7.20 -16.63
N MET A 123 4.11 6.50 -16.19
CA MET A 123 4.88 6.86 -14.99
C MET A 123 5.69 8.16 -15.15
N LYS A 124 5.86 8.70 -16.38
CA LYS A 124 6.39 10.06 -16.59
C LYS A 124 5.42 11.17 -16.14
N ARG A 125 4.12 10.86 -16.02
CA ARG A 125 3.07 11.78 -15.55
C ARG A 125 2.24 11.10 -14.47
N PRO A 126 2.85 10.85 -13.30
CA PRO A 126 2.17 10.15 -12.20
C PRO A 126 0.99 10.97 -11.66
N ASP A 127 1.00 12.30 -11.84
CA ASP A 127 -0.10 13.22 -11.56
C ASP A 127 -1.38 12.91 -12.36
N ILE A 128 -1.27 12.30 -13.54
CA ILE A 128 -2.41 11.84 -14.33
C ILE A 128 -2.67 10.35 -14.09
N THR A 129 -1.61 9.55 -14.08
CA THR A 129 -1.70 8.08 -13.96
C THR A 129 -2.39 7.62 -12.69
N THR A 130 -2.13 8.27 -11.56
CA THR A 130 -2.79 7.95 -10.28
C THR A 130 -4.30 8.15 -10.33
N SER A 131 -4.78 9.30 -10.82
CA SER A 131 -6.20 9.56 -10.99
C SER A 131 -6.84 8.62 -12.02
N PHE A 132 -6.11 8.25 -13.08
CA PHE A 132 -6.61 7.30 -14.06
C PHE A 132 -6.79 5.89 -13.46
N ILE A 133 -5.83 5.37 -12.68
CA ILE A 133 -5.93 4.02 -12.09
C ILE A 133 -7.22 3.92 -11.25
N LEU A 134 -7.50 4.94 -10.46
CA LEU A 134 -8.72 5.05 -9.66
C LEU A 134 -9.96 5.13 -10.57
N ALA A 135 -10.00 6.09 -11.51
CA ALA A 135 -11.16 6.29 -12.38
C ALA A 135 -11.46 5.08 -13.27
N SER A 136 -10.43 4.39 -13.77
CA SER A 136 -10.56 3.16 -14.55
C SER A 136 -11.23 2.04 -13.76
N SER A 137 -10.78 1.82 -12.52
CA SER A 137 -11.36 0.79 -11.66
C SER A 137 -12.83 1.07 -11.38
N LEU A 138 -13.20 2.33 -11.13
CA LEU A 138 -14.58 2.73 -10.90
C LEU A 138 -15.43 2.70 -12.17
N ALA A 139 -14.83 3.02 -13.33
CA ALA A 139 -15.47 2.91 -14.64
C ALA A 139 -15.83 1.45 -14.96
N ILE A 140 -14.95 0.50 -14.62
CA ILE A 140 -15.24 -0.94 -14.71
C ILE A 140 -16.45 -1.28 -13.83
N LEU A 141 -16.43 -0.87 -12.56
CA LEU A 141 -17.55 -1.11 -11.66
C LEU A 141 -18.85 -0.47 -12.14
N LYS A 142 -18.80 0.71 -12.77
CA LYS A 142 -19.98 1.35 -13.37
C LYS A 142 -20.56 0.57 -14.53
N SER A 143 -19.71 -0.01 -15.38
CA SER A 143 -20.18 -0.89 -16.44
C SER A 143 -20.78 -2.19 -15.91
N GLU A 144 -20.18 -2.78 -14.87
CA GLU A 144 -20.76 -3.95 -14.22
C GLU A 144 -22.08 -3.61 -13.51
N GLN A 145 -22.16 -2.45 -12.83
CA GLN A 145 -23.39 -1.95 -12.22
C GLN A 145 -24.52 -1.85 -13.24
N GLU A 146 -24.27 -1.17 -14.37
CA GLU A 146 -25.28 -0.94 -15.40
C GLU A 146 -25.72 -2.24 -16.07
N ARG A 147 -24.79 -3.12 -16.43
CA ARG A 147 -25.09 -4.39 -17.12
C ARG A 147 -25.91 -5.36 -16.29
N ASN A 148 -25.66 -5.39 -14.98
CA ASN A 148 -26.34 -6.31 -14.07
C ASN A 148 -27.53 -5.65 -13.34
N GLY A 149 -27.75 -4.34 -13.53
CA GLY A 149 -28.84 -3.61 -12.89
C GLY A 149 -28.69 -3.51 -11.37
N TYR A 150 -27.46 -3.37 -10.86
CA TYR A 150 -27.23 -3.24 -9.42
C TYR A 150 -27.61 -1.85 -8.90
N ASP A 151 -28.33 -1.79 -7.78
CA ASP A 151 -28.71 -0.53 -7.12
C ASP A 151 -27.51 0.27 -6.61
N THR A 152 -26.43 -0.43 -6.25
CA THR A 152 -25.18 0.16 -5.74
C THR A 152 -24.03 -0.12 -6.70
N LEU A 153 -22.96 0.70 -6.61
CA LEU A 153 -21.78 0.53 -7.45
C LEU A 153 -21.09 -0.84 -7.26
N LEU A 154 -21.12 -1.35 -6.02
CA LEU A 154 -20.59 -2.66 -5.69
C LEU A 154 -21.70 -3.71 -5.84
N PRO A 155 -21.40 -4.90 -6.42
CA PRO A 155 -22.30 -6.04 -6.35
C PRO A 155 -22.63 -6.40 -4.88
N PRO A 156 -23.86 -6.85 -4.59
CA PRO A 156 -24.33 -7.10 -3.22
C PRO A 156 -23.52 -8.18 -2.48
N GLU A 157 -22.93 -9.13 -3.22
CA GLU A 157 -22.11 -10.20 -2.63
C GLU A 157 -20.67 -9.78 -2.29
N ILE A 158 -20.27 -8.55 -2.62
CA ILE A 158 -18.95 -8.03 -2.23
C ILE A 158 -18.96 -7.73 -0.74
N THR A 159 -18.16 -8.48 0.01
CA THR A 159 -18.04 -8.35 1.47
C THR A 159 -16.73 -7.71 1.90
N HIS A 160 -15.70 -7.76 1.04
CA HIS A 160 -14.37 -7.26 1.34
C HIS A 160 -13.78 -6.46 0.18
N LEU A 161 -13.06 -5.38 0.51
CA LEU A 161 -12.27 -4.60 -0.44
C LEU A 161 -10.83 -4.49 0.07
N ALA A 162 -9.87 -4.60 -0.84
CA ALA A 162 -8.48 -4.27 -0.55
C ALA A 162 -7.83 -3.60 -1.75
N GLY A 163 -7.08 -2.54 -1.49
CA GLY A 163 -6.45 -1.76 -2.53
C GLY A 163 -4.95 -1.65 -2.34
N HIS A 164 -4.18 -1.99 -3.37
CA HIS A 164 -2.72 -1.96 -3.29
C HIS A 164 -2.21 -0.52 -3.16
N GLY A 165 -1.57 -0.23 -2.03
CA GLY A 165 -1.01 1.09 -1.72
C GLY A 165 -2.08 2.18 -1.56
N PHE A 166 -1.63 3.44 -1.53
CA PHE A 166 -2.52 4.58 -1.33
C PHE A 166 -3.61 4.67 -2.41
N ILE A 167 -3.24 4.54 -3.69
CA ILE A 167 -4.18 4.68 -4.83
C ILE A 167 -5.23 3.57 -4.85
N GLY A 168 -4.82 2.31 -4.63
CA GLY A 168 -5.78 1.21 -4.54
C GLY A 168 -6.71 1.41 -3.34
N THR A 169 -6.17 1.82 -2.18
CA THR A 169 -6.96 2.03 -0.96
C THR A 169 -7.97 3.16 -1.15
N LEU A 170 -7.55 4.26 -1.78
CA LEU A 170 -8.43 5.36 -2.15
C LEU A 170 -9.54 4.91 -3.12
N THR A 171 -9.21 4.05 -4.08
CA THR A 171 -10.19 3.44 -4.99
C THR A 171 -11.24 2.62 -4.22
N ALA A 172 -10.81 1.82 -3.24
CA ALA A 172 -11.73 1.05 -2.40
C ALA A 172 -12.67 1.95 -1.57
N LEU A 173 -12.14 3.05 -1.01
CA LEU A 173 -12.94 4.04 -0.27
C LEU A 173 -13.99 4.70 -1.15
N VAL A 174 -13.63 5.10 -2.37
CA VAL A 174 -14.59 5.68 -3.32
C VAL A 174 -15.62 4.65 -3.77
N ALA A 175 -15.19 3.43 -4.09
CA ALA A 175 -16.09 2.35 -4.50
C ALA A 175 -17.13 2.01 -3.42
N ALA A 176 -16.74 2.06 -2.14
CA ALA A 176 -17.62 1.85 -1.00
C ALA A 176 -18.50 3.07 -0.65
N GLY A 177 -18.37 4.20 -1.36
CA GLY A 177 -19.09 5.44 -1.07
C GLY A 177 -18.64 6.15 0.21
N LYS A 178 -17.44 5.82 0.73
CA LYS A 178 -16.84 6.49 1.89
C LYS A 178 -16.20 7.83 1.51
N LEU A 179 -15.86 8.00 0.24
CA LEU A 179 -15.32 9.21 -0.35
C LEU A 179 -15.98 9.43 -1.72
N ASP A 180 -16.24 10.67 -2.12
CA ASP A 180 -16.77 10.95 -3.45
C ASP A 180 -15.68 10.86 -4.54
N LEU A 181 -16.11 10.69 -5.80
CA LEU A 181 -15.23 10.56 -6.95
C LEU A 181 -14.30 11.77 -7.12
N ALA A 182 -14.83 12.99 -6.98
CA ALA A 182 -14.08 14.21 -7.24
C ALA A 182 -12.94 14.38 -6.22
N THR A 183 -13.23 14.17 -4.93
CA THR A 183 -12.21 14.16 -3.88
C THR A 183 -11.20 13.05 -4.10
N GLY A 184 -11.66 11.85 -4.49
CA GLY A 184 -10.79 10.71 -4.79
C GLY A 184 -9.76 11.00 -5.89
N VAL A 185 -10.19 11.50 -7.06
CA VAL A 185 -9.25 11.78 -8.16
C VAL A 185 -8.31 12.94 -7.85
N ARG A 186 -8.76 13.95 -7.09
CA ARG A 186 -7.93 15.08 -6.64
C ARG A 186 -6.88 14.64 -5.61
N LEU A 187 -7.26 13.84 -4.61
CA LEU A 187 -6.31 13.29 -3.63
C LEU A 187 -5.27 12.39 -4.29
N ALA A 188 -5.67 11.56 -5.26
CA ALA A 188 -4.75 10.75 -6.05
C ALA A 188 -3.67 11.62 -6.73
N ARG A 189 -4.08 12.73 -7.34
CA ARG A 189 -3.17 13.69 -7.96
C ARG A 189 -2.30 14.42 -6.93
N ILE A 190 -2.88 14.94 -5.85
CA ILE A 190 -2.13 15.62 -4.77
C ILE A 190 -1.03 14.71 -4.25
N TYR A 191 -1.37 13.45 -3.94
CA TYR A 191 -0.43 12.43 -3.49
C TYR A 191 0.75 12.26 -4.45
N ALA A 192 0.48 12.15 -5.76
CA ALA A 192 1.48 12.01 -6.81
C ALA A 192 2.37 13.25 -7.01
N THR A 193 1.91 14.41 -6.56
CA THR A 193 2.61 15.71 -6.71
C THR A 193 3.29 16.18 -5.42
N LEU A 194 3.27 15.36 -4.36
CA LEU A 194 4.05 15.64 -3.17
C LEU A 194 5.54 15.76 -3.55
N PRO A 195 6.30 16.65 -2.88
CA PRO A 195 7.72 16.74 -3.13
C PRO A 195 8.42 15.45 -2.66
N PRO A 196 9.39 14.91 -3.41
CA PRO A 196 10.14 13.71 -3.00
C PRO A 196 11.12 13.95 -1.86
N SER A 197 11.44 15.22 -1.58
CA SER A 197 12.37 15.64 -0.54
C SER A 197 12.00 17.03 0.00
N PRO A 198 12.48 17.40 1.22
CA PRO A 198 12.20 18.70 1.79
C PRO A 198 12.62 19.87 0.89
N PRO A 199 11.97 21.05 0.98
CA PRO A 199 12.35 22.23 0.22
C PRO A 199 13.84 22.57 0.37
N GLY A 200 14.50 22.88 -0.75
CA GLY A 200 15.93 23.21 -0.77
C GLY A 200 16.87 22.02 -0.67
N ARG A 201 16.35 20.79 -0.55
CA ARG A 201 17.12 19.55 -0.66
C ARG A 201 16.81 18.90 -2.01
N ASN A 202 17.83 18.33 -2.64
CA ASN A 202 17.67 17.44 -3.77
C ASN A 202 18.31 16.11 -3.41
N ARG A 203 17.49 15.07 -3.29
CA ARG A 203 17.95 13.75 -2.89
C ARG A 203 17.51 12.74 -3.95
N PRO A 204 18.46 12.20 -4.75
CA PRO A 204 18.11 11.17 -5.72
C PRO A 204 17.59 9.95 -4.96
N HIS A 205 16.48 9.40 -5.43
CA HIS A 205 15.87 8.20 -4.87
C HIS A 205 15.73 7.12 -5.93
N LEU A 206 15.70 5.87 -5.46
CA LEU A 206 15.47 4.71 -6.30
C LEU A 206 14.36 3.86 -5.66
N THR A 207 13.54 3.24 -6.50
CA THR A 207 12.59 2.21 -6.07
C THR A 207 12.76 1.01 -6.98
N THR A 208 13.07 -0.15 -6.41
CA THR A 208 13.39 -1.36 -7.16
C THR A 208 12.63 -2.56 -6.64
N VAL A 209 12.23 -3.45 -7.56
CA VAL A 209 11.59 -4.72 -7.23
C VAL A 209 12.66 -5.80 -7.11
N LEU A 210 12.66 -6.50 -5.99
CA LEU A 210 13.53 -7.64 -5.72
C LEU A 210 12.73 -8.94 -5.66
N SER A 211 13.28 -10.00 -6.25
CA SER A 211 12.74 -11.37 -6.20
C SER A 211 13.71 -12.30 -5.47
N ALA A 212 13.21 -13.13 -4.56
CA ALA A 212 14.01 -14.12 -3.86
C ALA A 212 14.58 -15.18 -4.82
N ARG A 213 15.91 -15.39 -4.80
CA ARG A 213 16.64 -16.19 -5.82
C ARG A 213 16.14 -17.63 -6.01
N HIS A 214 15.74 -18.31 -4.95
CA HIS A 214 15.39 -19.74 -5.01
C HIS A 214 13.93 -20.01 -5.43
N PHE A 215 13.19 -18.97 -5.82
CA PHE A 215 11.76 -19.05 -6.13
C PHE A 215 11.38 -18.59 -7.54
N HIS A 216 12.37 -18.41 -8.43
CA HIS A 216 12.17 -18.06 -9.85
C HIS A 216 11.38 -19.13 -10.63
N SER A 217 11.21 -20.32 -10.07
CA SER A 217 10.21 -21.27 -10.53
C SER A 217 8.96 -21.17 -9.65
N LEU A 218 7.81 -20.85 -10.24
CA LEU A 218 6.50 -20.92 -9.58
C LEU A 218 6.16 -22.34 -9.09
N SER A 219 7.03 -23.34 -9.33
CA SER A 219 6.93 -24.74 -8.95
C SER A 219 8.04 -25.27 -8.02
N SER A 220 8.97 -24.45 -7.49
CA SER A 220 9.99 -24.98 -6.56
C SER A 220 9.45 -25.20 -5.14
N PRO A 221 9.87 -26.28 -4.43
CA PRO A 221 9.46 -26.55 -3.06
C PRO A 221 9.96 -25.46 -2.09
N SER A 222 9.25 -25.29 -0.98
CA SER A 222 9.64 -24.41 0.12
C SER A 222 10.94 -24.87 0.75
N PHE A 223 12.06 -24.20 0.44
CA PHE A 223 13.35 -24.49 1.05
C PHE A 223 13.55 -23.66 2.33
N SER A 224 14.09 -24.29 3.37
CA SER A 224 14.54 -23.64 4.60
C SER A 224 16.05 -23.42 4.55
N VAL A 225 16.51 -22.21 4.86
CA VAL A 225 17.95 -21.90 4.95
C VAL A 225 18.38 -22.06 6.42
N PRO A 226 19.49 -22.77 6.71
CA PRO A 226 20.03 -22.82 8.07
C PRO A 226 20.40 -21.41 8.57
N PRO A 227 20.18 -21.08 9.85
CA PRO A 227 20.59 -19.79 10.37
C PRO A 227 22.12 -19.62 10.28
N PRO A 228 22.63 -18.40 9.97
CA PRO A 228 24.04 -18.10 10.16
C PRO A 228 24.41 -18.18 11.65
N THR A 229 25.64 -18.59 11.95
CA THR A 229 26.10 -19.05 13.27
C THR A 229 26.09 -18.03 14.41
N HIS A 230 25.60 -16.80 14.22
CA HIS A 230 25.66 -15.76 15.24
C HIS A 230 24.50 -14.77 15.19
N TYR A 231 23.31 -15.11 15.71
CA TYR A 231 22.38 -14.09 16.23
C TYR A 231 21.51 -14.68 17.35
N ALA A 232 21.48 -13.99 18.49
CA ALA A 232 20.63 -14.29 19.64
C ALA A 232 19.14 -14.10 19.30
N THR A 233 18.31 -14.94 19.90
CA THR A 233 16.87 -15.08 19.66
C THR A 233 16.05 -13.96 20.32
N SER A 234 15.10 -13.38 19.58
CA SER A 234 14.01 -12.56 20.14
C SER A 234 12.67 -13.27 19.90
N ASP A 235 11.94 -13.57 20.98
CA ASP A 235 10.70 -14.36 21.01
C ASP A 235 9.45 -13.50 20.68
N ASP A 236 9.20 -13.19 19.40
CA ASP A 236 7.98 -12.48 18.99
C ASP A 236 7.46 -12.93 17.60
N ASP A 237 7.22 -14.24 17.40
CA ASP A 237 6.50 -14.75 16.22
C ASP A 237 5.16 -15.40 16.63
N PRO A 238 3.99 -14.77 16.34
CA PRO A 238 2.68 -15.26 16.74
C PRO A 238 2.03 -16.17 15.69
N LEU A 239 2.82 -16.89 14.89
CA LEU A 239 2.29 -17.90 13.95
C LEU A 239 2.24 -19.28 14.61
N PRO A 240 1.13 -20.04 14.52
CA PRO A 240 1.10 -21.41 15.04
C PRO A 240 2.11 -22.28 14.27
N PRO A 241 2.84 -23.16 14.96
CA PRO A 241 3.82 -24.03 14.31
C PRO A 241 3.12 -24.96 13.32
N LEU A 242 3.71 -25.09 12.12
CA LEU A 242 3.35 -26.14 11.17
C LEU A 242 3.60 -27.49 11.84
N ALA A 243 2.54 -28.16 12.28
CA ALA A 243 2.59 -29.53 12.74
C ALA A 243 2.97 -30.42 11.55
N ALA A 244 4.25 -30.84 11.51
CA ALA A 244 4.65 -32.03 10.80
C ALA A 244 4.75 -33.14 11.86
N GLU A 245 3.63 -33.76 12.18
CA GLU A 245 3.65 -35.04 12.87
C GLU A 245 3.64 -36.14 11.81
N ASP A 246 4.78 -36.84 11.70
CA ASP A 246 4.86 -38.17 11.13
C ASP A 246 4.61 -39.15 12.29
N PRO A 247 3.49 -39.89 12.33
CA PRO A 247 3.16 -40.76 13.45
C PRO A 247 3.86 -42.11 13.31
N ALA A 248 5.21 -42.11 13.28
CA ALA A 248 5.98 -43.35 13.21
C ALA A 248 7.45 -43.22 13.65
N SER A 249 7.74 -42.55 14.76
CA SER A 249 8.96 -42.86 15.52
C SER A 249 8.89 -42.28 16.92
N GLY A 250 8.66 -43.15 17.90
CA GLY A 250 8.87 -42.83 19.30
C GLY A 250 10.36 -42.68 19.56
N GLN A 251 10.87 -41.46 19.56
CA GLN A 251 12.04 -40.99 20.29
C GLN A 251 12.15 -39.47 20.15
N VAL A 252 11.81 -38.76 21.24
CA VAL A 252 11.97 -37.30 21.31
C VAL A 252 13.40 -37.02 21.75
N GLU A 253 14.31 -36.87 20.79
CA GLU A 253 15.58 -36.20 21.05
C GLU A 253 15.32 -34.69 21.19
N VAL A 254 15.70 -34.14 22.33
CA VAL A 254 15.71 -32.70 22.63
C VAL A 254 16.88 -32.07 21.87
N GLY A 255 16.76 -32.00 20.55
CA GLY A 255 17.64 -31.21 19.70
C GLY A 255 17.20 -29.74 19.70
N GLU A 256 18.13 -28.83 20.00
CA GLU A 256 17.93 -27.39 20.04
C GLU A 256 17.13 -26.89 18.82
N ARG A 257 15.98 -26.24 19.08
CA ARG A 257 15.11 -25.63 18.07
C ARG A 257 15.78 -24.38 17.48
N GLN A 258 16.83 -24.56 16.68
CA GLN A 258 17.42 -23.45 15.92
C GLN A 258 16.47 -23.09 14.77
N GLY A 259 15.71 -22.00 14.98
CA GLY A 259 14.54 -21.62 14.17
C GLY A 259 14.83 -21.48 12.68
N ARG A 260 14.10 -22.25 11.87
CA ARG A 260 14.05 -22.13 10.40
C ARG A 260 13.54 -20.72 10.01
N ARG A 261 14.43 -19.80 9.62
CA ARG A 261 14.02 -18.48 9.10
C ARG A 261 13.53 -18.62 7.65
N ARG A 262 12.39 -17.99 7.33
CA ARG A 262 11.85 -17.94 5.95
C ARG A 262 12.73 -17.02 5.10
N ALA A 263 12.95 -17.32 3.82
CA ALA A 263 13.83 -16.53 2.93
C ALA A 263 13.52 -15.02 2.93
N MET A 264 12.24 -14.63 2.99
CA MET A 264 11.86 -13.22 3.10
C MET A 264 12.30 -12.59 4.42
N GLN A 265 12.26 -13.33 5.54
CA GLN A 265 12.75 -12.82 6.82
C GLN A 265 14.25 -12.51 6.74
N LEU A 266 15.05 -13.39 6.13
CA LEU A 266 16.48 -13.14 5.93
C LEU A 266 16.72 -11.88 5.06
N ILE A 267 15.96 -11.70 3.99
CA ILE A 267 16.05 -10.48 3.16
C ILE A 267 15.76 -9.23 4.00
N LEU A 268 14.70 -9.26 4.81
CA LEU A 268 14.33 -8.13 5.69
C LEU A 268 15.38 -7.88 6.78
N ASP A 269 15.91 -8.94 7.39
CA ASP A 269 16.97 -8.86 8.41
C ASP A 269 18.23 -8.20 7.83
N GLU A 270 18.63 -8.54 6.60
CA GLU A 270 19.78 -7.92 5.92
C GLU A 270 19.54 -6.44 5.56
N ILE A 271 18.32 -6.08 5.14
CA ILE A 271 17.97 -4.67 4.88
C ILE A 271 18.05 -3.86 6.18
N HIS A 272 17.41 -4.36 7.25
CA HIS A 272 17.47 -3.70 8.56
C HIS A 272 18.90 -3.65 9.12
N GLY A 273 19.73 -4.66 8.83
CA GLY A 273 21.13 -4.71 9.26
C GLY A 273 22.02 -3.62 8.68
N LEU A 274 21.62 -3.01 7.55
CA LEU A 274 22.33 -1.89 6.92
C LEU A 274 21.92 -0.52 7.51
N GLU A 275 20.75 -0.43 8.16
CA GLU A 275 20.22 0.83 8.70
C GLU A 275 21.16 1.56 9.67
N PRO A 276 21.85 0.89 10.63
CA PRO A 276 22.77 1.57 11.52
C PRO A 276 23.91 2.27 10.77
N GLN A 277 24.41 1.65 9.70
CA GLN A 277 25.50 2.22 8.90
C GLN A 277 25.02 3.50 8.20
N TRP A 278 23.83 3.48 7.60
CA TRP A 278 23.30 4.70 6.98
C TRP A 278 22.99 5.78 8.01
N ALA A 279 22.50 5.41 9.20
CA ALA A 279 22.24 6.36 10.28
C ALA A 279 23.53 7.05 10.77
N GLU A 280 24.64 6.32 10.89
CA GLU A 280 25.95 6.87 11.28
C GLU A 280 26.53 7.83 10.23
N HIS A 281 26.34 7.52 8.94
CA HIS A 281 26.85 8.35 7.84
C HIS A 281 25.90 9.49 7.45
N SER A 282 24.66 9.47 7.95
CA SER A 282 23.67 10.51 7.69
C SER A 282 24.03 11.81 8.41
N GLN A 283 24.16 12.89 7.65
CA GLN A 283 24.29 14.25 8.18
C GLN A 283 23.03 15.06 7.88
N GLU A 284 22.83 16.17 8.57
CA GLU A 284 21.68 17.04 8.32
C GLU A 284 21.71 17.53 6.84
N GLY A 285 20.72 17.11 6.05
CA GLY A 285 20.66 17.40 4.61
C GLY A 285 21.21 16.31 3.69
N HIS A 286 21.91 15.31 4.24
CA HIS A 286 22.48 14.16 3.52
C HIS A 286 22.11 12.86 4.26
N GLU A 287 20.81 12.63 4.39
CA GLU A 287 20.26 11.41 4.98
C GLU A 287 20.32 10.28 3.95
N GLU A 288 21.07 9.21 4.25
CA GLU A 288 21.06 7.96 3.50
C GLU A 288 20.08 6.99 4.16
N TRP A 289 19.26 6.32 3.35
CA TRP A 289 18.27 5.39 3.87
C TRP A 289 17.61 4.54 2.79
N ALA A 290 17.38 3.26 3.05
CA ALA A 290 16.50 2.42 2.25
C ALA A 290 15.65 1.52 3.15
N GLU A 291 14.43 1.19 2.70
CA GLU A 291 13.53 0.29 3.41
C GLU A 291 12.91 -0.70 2.44
N ALA A 292 12.53 -1.87 2.96
CA ALA A 292 11.56 -2.75 2.31
C ALA A 292 10.16 -2.11 2.35
N GLY A 293 9.94 -1.05 1.56
CA GLY A 293 8.70 -0.27 1.60
C GLY A 293 7.44 -1.07 1.21
N ILE A 294 7.57 -2.12 0.39
CA ILE A 294 6.42 -2.95 -0.01
C ILE A 294 6.76 -4.43 0.06
N ILE A 295 6.06 -5.18 0.91
CA ILE A 295 6.11 -6.66 0.92
C ILE A 295 4.93 -7.19 0.12
N ASN A 296 5.16 -7.43 -1.18
CA ASN A 296 4.12 -7.85 -2.13
C ASN A 296 3.70 -9.31 -1.91
N SER A 297 4.66 -10.19 -1.67
CA SER A 297 4.41 -11.61 -1.46
C SER A 297 5.53 -12.19 -0.63
N SER A 298 5.43 -13.47 -0.32
CA SER A 298 6.52 -14.25 0.27
C SER A 298 7.78 -14.37 -0.61
N LYS A 299 7.74 -13.87 -1.86
CA LYS A 299 8.82 -13.97 -2.85
C LYS A 299 9.28 -12.64 -3.43
N VAL A 300 8.46 -11.60 -3.32
CA VAL A 300 8.66 -10.31 -3.99
C VAL A 300 8.56 -9.19 -2.96
N VAL A 301 9.60 -8.36 -2.91
CA VAL A 301 9.68 -7.16 -2.08
C VAL A 301 10.08 -5.98 -2.96
N VAL A 302 9.58 -4.80 -2.63
CA VAL A 302 10.02 -3.54 -3.26
C VAL A 302 10.81 -2.77 -2.22
N VAL A 303 12.01 -2.38 -2.60
CA VAL A 303 12.89 -1.55 -1.79
C VAL A 303 12.87 -0.13 -2.35
N SER A 304 12.68 0.85 -1.47
CA SER A 304 12.66 2.27 -1.82
C SER A 304 13.55 3.04 -0.85
N GLY A 305 14.20 4.09 -1.33
CA GLY A 305 15.16 4.83 -0.52
C GLY A 305 15.99 5.83 -1.33
N THR A 306 17.03 6.36 -0.70
CA THR A 306 18.09 7.07 -1.41
C THR A 306 18.76 6.15 -2.40
N HIS A 307 19.20 6.73 -3.51
CA HIS A 307 19.78 5.97 -4.61
C HIS A 307 20.90 5.03 -4.14
N ASP A 308 21.86 5.55 -3.38
CA ASP A 308 23.05 4.80 -2.97
C ASP A 308 22.73 3.75 -1.91
N ALA A 309 21.84 4.03 -0.95
CA ALA A 309 21.38 3.03 0.02
C ALA A 309 20.65 1.86 -0.66
N VAL A 310 19.83 2.12 -1.69
CA VAL A 310 19.14 1.05 -2.44
C VAL A 310 20.15 0.20 -3.23
N LEU A 311 21.17 0.81 -3.83
CA LEU A 311 22.25 0.07 -4.49
C LEU A 311 23.02 -0.84 -3.51
N GLN A 312 23.30 -0.35 -2.30
CA GLN A 312 23.94 -1.16 -1.24
C GLN A 312 23.07 -2.35 -0.84
N VAL A 313 21.74 -2.18 -0.73
CA VAL A 313 20.81 -3.29 -0.50
C VAL A 313 20.89 -4.32 -1.62
N ILE A 314 20.84 -3.87 -2.89
CA ILE A 314 20.93 -4.78 -4.05
C ILE A 314 22.23 -5.58 -3.98
N GLU A 315 23.37 -4.91 -3.81
CA GLU A 315 24.69 -5.53 -3.74
C GLU A 315 24.76 -6.55 -2.60
N ARG A 316 24.35 -6.16 -1.39
CA ARG A 316 24.34 -7.02 -0.20
C ARG A 316 23.54 -8.30 -0.44
N LEU A 317 22.31 -8.17 -0.95
CA LEU A 317 21.42 -9.32 -1.17
C LEU A 317 21.88 -10.22 -2.33
N GLN A 318 22.56 -9.67 -3.34
CA GLN A 318 23.17 -10.45 -4.42
C GLN A 318 24.41 -11.22 -3.95
N GLN A 319 25.30 -10.58 -3.16
CA GLN A 319 26.48 -11.21 -2.57
C GLN A 319 26.10 -12.38 -1.67
N LEU A 320 25.03 -12.23 -0.88
CA LEU A 320 24.47 -13.28 -0.02
C LEU A 320 23.59 -14.30 -0.77
N ASN A 321 23.42 -14.14 -2.09
CA ASN A 321 22.60 -15.01 -2.92
C ASN A 321 21.13 -15.14 -2.44
N LEU A 322 20.58 -14.10 -1.79
CA LEU A 322 19.23 -14.08 -1.23
C LEU A 322 18.18 -13.59 -2.25
N ALA A 323 18.47 -12.51 -2.97
CA ALA A 323 17.54 -11.87 -3.91
C ALA A 323 18.26 -11.29 -5.14
N ASN A 324 17.48 -10.99 -6.18
CA ASN A 324 17.93 -10.28 -7.38
C ASN A 324 16.99 -9.12 -7.71
N PRO A 325 17.52 -8.01 -8.26
CA PRO A 325 16.70 -6.98 -8.89
C PRO A 325 15.99 -7.55 -10.11
N VAL A 326 14.73 -7.17 -10.23
CA VAL A 326 13.84 -7.55 -11.34
C VAL A 326 13.62 -6.35 -12.24
N MET A 327 13.25 -5.21 -11.66
CA MET A 327 12.96 -3.99 -12.39
C MET A 327 13.00 -2.78 -11.46
N ASP A 328 13.43 -1.64 -11.99
CA ASP A 328 13.28 -0.35 -11.34
C ASP A 328 11.93 0.26 -11.68
N ILE A 329 11.33 0.94 -10.70
CA ILE A 329 10.05 1.62 -10.85
C ILE A 329 10.30 3.12 -10.72
N HIS A 330 9.92 3.87 -11.75
CA HIS A 330 9.97 5.33 -11.77
C HIS A 330 8.88 5.94 -10.87
N MET A 331 9.06 5.83 -9.55
CA MET A 331 8.15 6.40 -8.57
C MET A 331 8.41 7.90 -8.39
N PRO A 332 7.38 8.76 -8.31
CA PRO A 332 7.56 10.20 -8.11
C PRO A 332 8.18 10.55 -6.77
N CYS A 333 8.02 9.68 -5.76
CA CYS A 333 8.54 9.86 -4.41
C CYS A 333 8.96 8.51 -3.83
N PRO A 334 9.86 8.50 -2.82
CA PRO A 334 10.22 7.31 -2.05
C PRO A 334 9.13 6.96 -1.01
N TYR A 335 7.91 6.68 -1.48
CA TYR A 335 6.79 6.30 -0.60
C TYR A 335 7.07 5.03 0.20
N HIS A 336 6.35 4.86 1.30
CA HIS A 336 6.53 3.74 2.23
C HIS A 336 7.95 3.72 2.83
N THR A 337 8.51 4.90 3.05
CA THR A 337 9.77 5.09 3.77
C THR A 337 9.70 6.33 4.65
N LYS A 338 10.51 6.37 5.71
CA LYS A 338 10.61 7.56 6.57
C LYS A 338 11.05 8.82 5.83
N LEU A 339 11.61 8.70 4.62
CA LEU A 339 12.04 9.83 3.79
C LEU A 339 10.88 10.78 3.44
N MET A 340 9.64 10.28 3.44
CA MET A 340 8.42 11.04 3.20
C MET A 340 7.86 11.75 4.45
N SER A 341 8.50 11.64 5.62
CA SER A 341 8.01 12.26 6.87
C SER A 341 7.78 13.76 6.74
N HIS A 342 8.59 14.44 5.93
CA HIS A 342 8.48 15.88 5.67
C HIS A 342 7.17 16.29 4.98
N ALA A 343 6.55 15.38 4.21
CA ALA A 343 5.30 15.64 3.50
C ALA A 343 4.05 15.38 4.36
N VAL A 344 4.20 14.65 5.46
CA VAL A 344 3.07 14.22 6.33
C VAL A 344 2.26 15.41 6.87
N PRO A 345 2.85 16.51 7.40
CA PRO A 345 2.06 17.62 7.93
C PRO A 345 1.17 18.27 6.87
N ASN A 346 1.73 18.62 5.71
CA ASN A 346 0.99 19.25 4.62
C ASN A 346 -0.09 18.31 4.06
N PHE A 347 0.21 17.01 3.95
CA PHE A 347 -0.77 16.04 3.47
C PHE A 347 -1.89 15.78 4.47
N ARG A 348 -1.59 15.81 5.78
CA ARG A 348 -2.60 15.79 6.85
C ARG A 348 -3.57 16.95 6.73
N ASP A 349 -3.07 18.17 6.54
CA ASP A 349 -3.93 19.35 6.39
C ASP A 349 -4.88 19.20 5.19
N VAL A 350 -4.45 18.56 4.10
CA VAL A 350 -5.34 18.23 2.97
C VAL A 350 -6.38 17.21 3.38
N LEU A 351 -5.97 16.08 3.96
CA LEU A 351 -6.88 14.98 4.33
C LEU A 351 -7.91 15.39 5.40
N ASP A 352 -7.52 16.22 6.37
CA ASP A 352 -8.41 16.70 7.44
C ASP A 352 -9.53 17.61 6.90
N ARG A 353 -9.34 18.19 5.70
CA ARG A 353 -10.37 18.98 5.00
C ARG A 353 -11.27 18.14 4.10
N CYS A 354 -10.95 16.86 3.89
CA CYS A 354 -11.78 15.95 3.11
C CYS A 354 -12.96 15.44 3.95
N TYR A 355 -14.12 15.28 3.30
CA TYR A 355 -15.29 14.69 3.93
C TYR A 355 -15.31 13.17 3.71
N PHE A 356 -15.23 12.41 4.80
CA PHE A 356 -15.38 10.95 4.78
C PHE A 356 -16.74 10.54 5.34
N THR A 357 -17.54 9.86 4.52
CA THR A 357 -18.89 9.44 4.89
C THR A 357 -18.83 8.31 5.94
N LYS A 358 -19.49 8.51 7.07
CA LYS A 358 -19.69 7.49 8.10
C LYS A 358 -20.86 6.58 7.73
N LYS A 359 -20.66 5.70 6.75
CA LYS A 359 -21.64 4.66 6.42
C LYS A 359 -21.37 3.43 7.31
N PRO A 360 -22.26 3.04 8.25
CA PRO A 360 -22.03 1.84 9.07
C PRO A 360 -22.10 0.57 8.23
N ASP A 361 -22.91 0.58 7.17
CA ASP A 361 -23.16 -0.55 6.29
C ASP A 361 -22.25 -0.55 5.06
N GLY A 362 -21.75 -1.72 4.68
CA GLY A 362 -20.92 -1.92 3.49
C GLY A 362 -19.83 -2.97 3.69
N PRO A 363 -19.04 -3.25 2.65
CA PRO A 363 -17.95 -4.22 2.76
C PRO A 363 -16.84 -3.74 3.68
N VAL A 364 -16.14 -4.69 4.29
CA VAL A 364 -14.93 -4.45 5.06
C VAL A 364 -13.82 -4.01 4.13
N ILE A 365 -13.28 -2.80 4.33
CA ILE A 365 -12.12 -2.32 3.59
C ILE A 365 -10.89 -2.61 4.44
N LEU A 366 -9.96 -3.44 3.96
CA LEU A 366 -8.69 -3.66 4.64
C LEU A 366 -7.67 -2.60 4.24
N ASP A 367 -7.06 -1.98 5.25
CA ASP A 367 -5.86 -1.18 5.09
C ASP A 367 -4.65 -2.10 4.85
N THR A 368 -3.86 -1.78 3.82
CA THR A 368 -2.68 -2.54 3.43
C THR A 368 -1.45 -2.27 4.28
N VAL A 369 -1.43 -1.18 5.06
CA VAL A 369 -0.35 -0.88 6.00
C VAL A 369 -0.59 -1.60 7.33
N THR A 370 -1.76 -1.40 7.95
CA THR A 370 -2.08 -2.02 9.24
C THR A 370 -2.59 -3.46 9.13
N THR A 371 -3.07 -3.88 7.96
CA THR A 371 -3.70 -5.19 7.68
C THR A 371 -5.02 -5.43 8.44
N LYS A 372 -5.60 -4.35 8.98
CA LYS A 372 -6.86 -4.33 9.72
C LYS A 372 -7.92 -3.57 8.91
N PRO A 373 -9.21 -3.67 9.26
CA PRO A 373 -10.23 -2.81 8.71
C PRO A 373 -9.84 -1.34 8.85
N ILE A 374 -9.90 -0.58 7.75
CA ILE A 374 -9.57 0.84 7.75
C ILE A 374 -10.64 1.60 8.54
N GLY A 375 -10.20 2.52 9.40
CA GLY A 375 -11.11 3.40 10.13
C GLY A 375 -11.75 4.45 9.22
N ASN A 376 -12.80 5.12 9.71
CA ASN A 376 -13.49 6.20 8.99
C ASN A 376 -12.79 7.57 9.14
N SER A 377 -11.47 7.61 9.32
CA SER A 377 -10.73 8.86 9.58
C SER A 377 -9.69 9.13 8.52
N ALA A 378 -9.58 10.39 8.11
CA ALA A 378 -8.50 10.94 7.28
C ALA A 378 -7.11 10.44 7.72
N SER A 379 -6.87 10.36 9.03
CA SER A 379 -5.60 9.95 9.61
C SER A 379 -5.16 8.52 9.24
N ALA A 380 -6.10 7.63 8.91
CA ALA A 380 -5.79 6.25 8.54
C ALA A 380 -5.02 6.14 7.21
N LEU A 381 -5.06 7.19 6.38
CA LEU A 381 -4.37 7.23 5.10
C LEU A 381 -2.93 7.78 5.20
N LEU A 382 -2.57 8.47 6.29
CA LEU A 382 -1.24 9.06 6.48
C LEU A 382 -0.11 8.02 6.51
N PRO A 383 -0.25 6.86 7.18
CA PRO A 383 0.77 5.83 7.18
C PRO A 383 1.20 5.38 5.78
N HIS A 384 0.32 5.46 4.77
CA HIS A 384 0.68 5.07 3.40
C HIS A 384 1.81 5.92 2.78
N LEU A 385 2.16 7.08 3.35
CA LEU A 385 3.34 7.83 2.90
C LEU A 385 4.66 7.24 3.41
N THR A 386 4.67 6.68 4.63
CA THR A 386 5.90 6.45 5.40
C THR A 386 6.06 5.01 5.86
N ASP A 387 4.97 4.32 6.14
CA ASP A 387 4.98 2.97 6.66
C ASP A 387 4.96 1.94 5.53
N GLN A 388 5.56 0.78 5.81
CA GLN A 388 5.60 -0.37 4.92
C GLN A 388 4.19 -0.85 4.52
N LEU A 389 3.98 -1.01 3.22
CA LEU A 389 2.82 -1.67 2.63
C LEU A 389 2.98 -3.20 2.74
N ARG A 390 2.06 -3.87 3.42
CA ARG A 390 2.12 -5.29 3.77
C ARG A 390 1.13 -6.15 2.98
N TRP A 391 1.18 -6.07 1.64
CA TRP A 391 0.24 -6.77 0.76
C TRP A 391 0.18 -8.28 1.02
N HIS A 392 1.33 -8.92 1.26
CA HIS A 392 1.39 -10.34 1.64
C HIS A 392 0.48 -10.65 2.84
N LYS A 393 0.58 -9.87 3.92
CA LYS A 393 -0.25 -10.06 5.13
C LYS A 393 -1.71 -9.71 4.87
N THR A 394 -2.00 -8.69 4.05
CA THR A 394 -3.37 -8.37 3.64
C THR A 394 -4.03 -9.57 2.93
N LEU A 395 -3.33 -10.20 2.00
CA LEU A 395 -3.84 -11.40 1.32
C LEU A 395 -4.06 -12.54 2.31
N VAL A 396 -3.10 -12.82 3.18
CA VAL A 396 -3.21 -13.85 4.24
C VAL A 396 -4.47 -13.62 5.09
N ARG A 397 -4.73 -12.37 5.49
CA ARG A 397 -5.92 -12.01 6.28
C ARG A 397 -7.21 -12.30 5.51
N LEU A 398 -7.23 -12.03 4.21
CA LEU A 398 -8.41 -12.22 3.37
C LEU A 398 -8.70 -13.69 3.03
N TYR A 399 -7.70 -14.57 2.90
CA TYR A 399 -7.95 -15.96 2.49
C TYR A 399 -7.93 -16.99 3.63
N SER A 400 -7.40 -16.64 4.81
CA SER A 400 -7.22 -17.60 5.90
C SER A 400 -8.48 -17.77 6.74
N SER A 401 -9.07 -16.65 7.19
CA SER A 401 -10.25 -16.66 8.07
C SER A 401 -10.94 -15.28 8.08
N PRO A 402 -11.38 -14.75 6.94
CA PRO A 402 -12.16 -13.51 6.91
C PRO A 402 -13.56 -13.75 7.50
N THR A 403 -14.21 -12.69 7.97
CA THR A 403 -15.60 -12.75 8.43
C THR A 403 -16.38 -11.64 7.74
N PRO A 404 -17.37 -11.98 6.87
CA PRO A 404 -17.75 -13.33 6.42
C PRO A 404 -16.67 -14.03 5.56
N GLU A 405 -16.79 -15.35 5.36
CA GLU A 405 -15.85 -16.12 4.53
C GLU A 405 -15.79 -15.58 3.10
N VAL A 406 -14.61 -15.61 2.47
CA VAL A 406 -14.42 -15.18 1.07
C VAL A 406 -14.05 -16.38 0.20
N GLY A 407 -14.93 -16.75 -0.74
CA GLY A 407 -14.68 -17.83 -1.70
C GLY A 407 -14.22 -17.36 -3.08
N THR A 408 -14.49 -16.10 -3.45
CA THR A 408 -14.08 -15.54 -4.75
C THR A 408 -13.40 -14.19 -4.60
N PHE A 409 -12.27 -14.03 -5.29
CA PHE A 409 -11.53 -12.78 -5.39
C PHE A 409 -11.58 -12.26 -6.82
N TYR A 410 -12.00 -11.01 -7.00
CA TYR A 410 -11.90 -10.31 -8.27
C TYR A 410 -10.73 -9.35 -8.24
N THR A 411 -9.82 -9.47 -9.20
CA THR A 411 -8.92 -8.37 -9.55
C THR A 411 -9.65 -7.43 -10.50
N VAL A 412 -9.78 -6.16 -10.13
CA VAL A 412 -10.55 -5.19 -10.92
C VAL A 412 -9.69 -4.72 -12.10
N GLY A 413 -9.98 -5.32 -13.25
CA GLY A 413 -9.35 -4.99 -14.51
C GLY A 413 -7.97 -5.61 -14.78
N ARG A 414 -7.46 -5.50 -16.02
CA ARG A 414 -6.18 -6.08 -16.47
C ARG A 414 -4.98 -5.55 -15.67
N GLY A 415 -5.03 -4.30 -15.23
CA GLY A 415 -3.99 -3.67 -14.40
C GLY A 415 -3.81 -4.33 -13.04
N ALA A 416 -4.85 -4.98 -12.52
CA ALA A 416 -4.82 -5.69 -11.25
C ALA A 416 -4.41 -7.17 -11.41
N LYS A 417 -4.13 -7.67 -12.62
CA LYS A 417 -3.77 -9.09 -12.87
C LYS A 417 -2.59 -9.57 -12.01
N GLY A 418 -1.61 -8.69 -11.78
CA GLY A 418 -0.46 -8.98 -10.91
C GLY A 418 -0.88 -9.38 -9.49
N LEU A 419 -1.92 -8.74 -8.94
CA LEU A 419 -2.45 -9.05 -7.60
C LEU A 419 -3.01 -10.48 -7.55
N GLY A 420 -3.70 -10.92 -8.60
CA GLY A 420 -4.24 -12.27 -8.70
C GLY A 420 -3.15 -13.34 -8.85
N ILE A 421 -2.04 -13.01 -9.53
CA ILE A 421 -0.85 -13.88 -9.59
C ILE A 421 -0.22 -14.03 -8.21
N MET A 422 -0.05 -12.93 -7.47
CA MET A 422 0.48 -12.95 -6.10
C MET A 422 -0.43 -13.79 -5.18
N LEU A 423 -1.74 -13.57 -5.22
CA LEU A 423 -2.71 -14.36 -4.45
C LEU A 423 -2.63 -15.85 -4.77
N ARG A 424 -2.59 -16.24 -6.06
CA ARG A 424 -2.38 -17.65 -6.45
C ARG A 424 -1.12 -18.24 -5.84
N GLY A 425 -0.04 -17.46 -5.77
CA GLY A 425 1.21 -17.88 -5.12
C GLY A 425 1.03 -18.13 -3.63
N GLU A 426 0.31 -17.26 -2.93
CA GLU A 426 0.06 -17.38 -1.48
C GLU A 426 -0.93 -18.49 -1.13
N LEU A 427 -1.95 -18.75 -1.96
CA LEU A 427 -2.92 -19.82 -1.73
C LEU A 427 -2.28 -21.22 -1.68
N LYS A 428 -1.10 -21.43 -2.30
CA LYS A 428 -0.34 -22.69 -2.21
C LYS A 428 0.09 -23.05 -0.79
N ARG A 429 0.02 -22.09 0.15
CA ARG A 429 0.38 -22.28 1.56
C ARG A 429 -0.80 -22.72 2.43
N ARG A 430 -2.03 -22.76 1.88
CA ARG A 430 -3.20 -23.23 2.62
C ARG A 430 -3.10 -24.74 2.89
N LEU A 431 -3.71 -25.18 3.98
CA LEU A 431 -3.71 -26.58 4.39
C LEU A 431 -4.42 -27.44 3.33
N ASN A 432 -3.92 -28.67 3.14
CA ASN A 432 -4.57 -29.64 2.27
C ASN A 432 -6.02 -29.87 2.74
N GLY A 433 -6.99 -29.79 1.82
CA GLY A 433 -8.41 -29.92 2.12
C GLY A 433 -9.14 -28.60 2.43
N SER A 434 -8.45 -27.45 2.44
CA SER A 434 -9.10 -26.14 2.57
C SER A 434 -10.10 -25.90 1.43
N ALA A 435 -11.23 -25.24 1.72
CA ALA A 435 -12.25 -24.90 0.72
C ALA A 435 -11.63 -24.14 -0.48
N PRO A 436 -12.04 -24.44 -1.72
CA PRO A 436 -11.46 -23.81 -2.90
C PRO A 436 -11.72 -22.31 -2.92
N ILE A 437 -10.71 -21.54 -3.35
CA ILE A 437 -10.84 -20.09 -3.59
C ILE A 437 -10.69 -19.84 -5.09
N HIS A 438 -11.65 -19.11 -5.65
CA HIS A 438 -11.67 -18.68 -7.04
C HIS A 438 -11.03 -17.30 -7.19
N ILE A 439 -10.28 -17.10 -8.28
CA ILE A 439 -9.66 -15.81 -8.61
C ILE A 439 -10.04 -15.46 -10.04
N GLU A 440 -10.78 -14.37 -10.18
CA GLU A 440 -11.36 -13.91 -11.43
C GLU A 440 -10.91 -12.48 -11.76
N GLU A 441 -11.02 -12.10 -13.03
CA GLU A 441 -10.72 -10.75 -13.51
C GLU A 441 -12.04 -10.06 -13.87
N MET A 442 -12.32 -8.89 -13.27
CA MET A 442 -13.54 -8.12 -13.55
C MET A 442 -13.28 -7.04 -14.60
N GLY A 443 -14.22 -6.80 -15.52
CA GLY A 443 -14.10 -5.76 -16.56
C GLY A 443 -13.08 -6.04 -17.66
N VAL A 444 -12.58 -7.28 -17.74
CA VAL A 444 -11.61 -7.73 -18.76
C VAL A 444 -12.35 -8.51 -19.84
N GLY A 445 -12.21 -8.09 -21.11
CA GLY A 445 -12.82 -8.83 -22.22
C GLY A 445 -12.11 -10.15 -22.55
N PRO A 446 -12.68 -10.93 -23.50
CA PRO A 446 -12.12 -12.19 -23.93
C PRO A 446 -10.65 -12.04 -24.31
N ARG A 447 -9.82 -13.02 -23.92
CA ARG A 447 -8.41 -13.04 -24.29
C ARG A 447 -8.31 -13.18 -25.81
N ASP A 448 -7.67 -12.23 -26.47
CA ASP A 448 -7.32 -12.39 -27.87
C ASP A 448 -6.23 -13.47 -27.98
N GLU A 449 -6.64 -14.70 -28.27
CA GLU A 449 -5.73 -15.84 -28.40
C GLU A 449 -4.68 -15.66 -29.50
N ARG A 450 -4.94 -14.81 -30.50
CA ARG A 450 -3.97 -14.51 -31.56
C ARG A 450 -2.79 -13.72 -31.02
N LEU A 451 -3.06 -12.74 -30.16
CA LEU A 451 -2.05 -11.91 -29.50
C LEU A 451 -1.25 -12.73 -28.46
N VAL A 452 -1.92 -13.67 -27.76
CA VAL A 452 -1.25 -14.60 -26.84
C VAL A 452 -0.34 -15.59 -27.58
N ARG A 453 -0.71 -16.04 -28.78
CA ARG A 453 0.16 -16.88 -29.63
C ARG A 453 1.33 -16.09 -30.20
N ALA A 454 1.12 -14.85 -30.61
CA ALA A 454 2.18 -13.98 -31.15
C ALA A 454 3.24 -13.58 -30.10
N LEU A 455 2.88 -13.56 -28.82
CA LEU A 455 3.82 -13.31 -27.71
C LEU A 455 4.48 -14.58 -27.15
N ARG A 456 4.09 -15.76 -27.64
CA ARG A 456 4.66 -17.07 -27.26
C ARG A 456 5.54 -17.68 -28.35
N GLY A 457 5.53 -17.12 -29.56
CA GLY A 457 6.53 -17.35 -30.60
C GLY A 457 7.59 -16.27 -30.54
#